data_AF-A0A6L7YPF1-F1
#
_entry.id   AF-A0A6L7YPF1-F1
#
_cell.length_a   1.000
_cell.length_b   1.000
_cell.length_c   1.000
_cell.angle_alpha   90.00
_cell.angle_beta   90.00
_cell.angle_gamma   90.00
#
_symmetry.space_group_name_H-M   'P 1'
#
loop_
_entity.id
_entity.type
_entity.pdbx_description
1 polymer ?
#
loop_
_entity_poly.entity_id
_entity_poly.type
_entity_poly.pdbx_seq_one_letter_code
_entity_poly.pdbx_strand_id
1 'polypeptide(L)'
;MTHDAMIWFWNQYLAESFGRIEPGGSLLYAGDLSEFPPAVILTAEHDVLRDEGEVYAGRLQKAGVLTDVRRFAGRIHGFFSLLTLPDSELDFQ
;
A
#
# COMPACT_ATOMS: atom_id res chain seq x y z
N MET A 1 -9.07 6.86 6.13
CA MET A 1 -9.40 6.46 4.74
C MET A 1 -10.67 5.64 4.77
N THR A 2 -11.60 5.86 3.84
CA THR A 2 -12.81 5.03 3.68
C THR A 2 -12.85 4.41 2.30
N HIS A 3 -13.64 3.34 2.13
CA HIS A 3 -13.88 2.71 0.84
C HIS A 3 -14.43 3.70 -0.20
N ASP A 4 -15.42 4.51 0.18
CA ASP A 4 -16.05 5.47 -0.74
C ASP A 4 -15.08 6.57 -1.18
N ALA A 5 -14.19 7.01 -0.28
CA ALA A 5 -13.11 7.93 -0.63
C ALA A 5 -12.16 7.30 -1.66
N MET A 6 -11.78 6.02 -1.49
CA MET A 6 -10.95 5.32 -2.48
C MET A 6 -11.65 5.19 -3.83
N ILE A 7 -12.95 4.89 -3.88
CA ILE A 7 -13.71 4.90 -5.13
C ILE A 7 -13.65 6.27 -5.80
N TRP A 8 -13.87 7.34 -5.02
CA TRP A 8 -13.81 8.70 -5.53
C TRP A 8 -12.42 9.02 -6.10
N PHE A 9 -11.33 8.70 -5.38
CA PHE A 9 -9.95 8.90 -5.84
C PHE A 9 -9.66 8.14 -7.14
N TRP A 10 -10.06 6.87 -7.21
CA TRP A 10 -9.92 6.07 -8.43
C TRP A 10 -10.61 6.71 -9.63
N ASN A 11 -11.83 7.24 -9.44
CA ASN A 11 -12.59 7.92 -10.50
C ASN A 11 -11.97 9.26 -10.91
N GLN A 12 -11.18 9.91 -10.05
CA GLN A 12 -10.47 11.14 -10.42
C GLN A 12 -9.17 10.85 -11.15
N TYR A 13 -8.48 9.78 -10.77
CA TYR A 13 -7.13 9.49 -11.25
C TYR A 13 -7.12 8.69 -12.56
N LEU A 14 -7.94 7.63 -12.66
CA LEU A 14 -7.97 6.80 -13.84
C LEU A 14 -8.94 7.36 -14.89
N ALA A 15 -8.46 7.44 -16.13
CA ALA A 15 -9.34 7.59 -17.26
C ALA A 15 -10.29 6.38 -17.35
N GLU A 16 -11.53 6.58 -17.78
CA GLU A 16 -12.51 5.50 -17.94
C GLU A 16 -12.01 4.36 -18.85
N SER A 17 -11.13 4.69 -19.81
CA SER A 17 -10.51 3.73 -20.72
C SER A 17 -9.42 2.86 -20.08
N PHE A 18 -8.96 3.21 -18.88
CA PHE A 18 -7.92 2.47 -18.17
C PHE A 18 -8.55 1.52 -17.16
N GLY A 19 -8.40 0.21 -17.39
CA GLY A 19 -8.97 -0.80 -16.51
C GLY A 19 -8.36 -0.74 -15.10
N ARG A 20 -9.19 -0.92 -14.06
CA ARG A 20 -8.74 -0.90 -12.67
C ARG A 20 -7.76 -2.02 -12.30
N ILE A 21 -7.60 -3.02 -13.16
CA ILE A 21 -6.68 -4.15 -12.96
C ILE A 21 -5.46 -4.09 -13.89
N GLU A 22 -5.32 -3.01 -14.66
CA GLU A 22 -4.15 -2.81 -15.52
C GLU A 22 -2.92 -2.50 -14.65
N PRO A 23 -1.74 -3.11 -14.91
CA PRO A 23 -0.56 -2.95 -14.06
C PRO A 23 -0.10 -1.51 -13.86
N GLY A 24 -0.36 -0.62 -14.84
CA GLY A 24 0.00 0.80 -14.74
C GLY A 24 -0.80 1.59 -13.69
N GLY A 25 -1.93 1.05 -13.22
CA GLY A 25 -2.70 1.60 -12.09
C GLY A 25 -2.67 0.69 -10.86
N SER A 26 -2.55 -0.63 -11.08
CA SER A 26 -2.67 -1.63 -10.03
C SER A 26 -1.55 -2.66 -10.13
N LEU A 27 -0.40 -2.35 -9.51
CA LEU A 27 0.79 -3.21 -9.50
C LEU A 27 0.54 -4.61 -8.93
N LEU A 28 -0.52 -4.78 -8.12
CA LEU A 28 -0.98 -6.08 -7.67
C LEU A 28 -1.26 -7.06 -8.82
N TYR A 29 -1.49 -6.58 -10.04
CA TYR A 29 -1.72 -7.40 -11.24
C TYR A 29 -0.56 -7.38 -12.23
N ALA A 30 0.58 -6.76 -11.90
CA ALA A 30 1.78 -6.85 -12.73
C ALA A 30 2.22 -8.32 -12.88
N GLY A 31 2.76 -8.69 -14.05
CA GLY A 31 3.09 -10.08 -14.38
C GLY A 31 4.26 -10.62 -13.56
N ASP A 32 5.47 -10.56 -14.12
CA ASP A 32 6.69 -10.95 -13.43
C ASP A 32 7.19 -9.80 -12.53
N LEU A 33 7.53 -10.15 -11.29
CA LEU A 33 8.05 -9.24 -10.28
C LEU A 33 9.50 -9.55 -9.90
N SER A 34 10.13 -10.55 -10.50
CA SER A 34 11.46 -11.07 -10.08
C SER A 34 12.58 -10.03 -10.17
N GLU A 35 12.46 -9.04 -11.06
CA GLU A 35 13.42 -7.95 -11.24
C GLU A 35 13.08 -6.68 -10.44
N PHE A 36 12.05 -6.71 -9.59
CA PHE A 36 11.72 -5.57 -8.75
C PHE A 36 12.78 -5.38 -7.65
N PRO A 37 13.03 -4.12 -7.23
CA PRO A 37 14.00 -3.84 -6.19
C PRO A 37 13.53 -4.39 -4.82
N PRO A 38 14.46 -4.64 -3.87
CA PRO A 38 14.11 -4.90 -2.49
C PRO A 38 13.13 -3.87 -1.93
N ALA A 39 12.16 -4.32 -1.15
CA ALA A 39 11.04 -3.49 -0.72
C ALA A 39 10.79 -3.56 0.80
N VAL A 40 10.26 -2.47 1.35
CA VAL A 40 9.65 -2.43 2.68
C VAL A 40 8.20 -2.00 2.50
N ILE A 41 7.26 -2.83 2.97
CA ILE A 41 5.83 -2.57 2.86
C ILE A 41 5.26 -2.42 4.28
N LEU A 42 4.70 -1.24 4.56
CA LEU A 42 4.09 -0.92 5.84
C LEU A 42 2.57 -0.87 5.66
N THR A 43 1.84 -1.60 6.49
CA THR A 43 0.36 -1.57 6.50
C THR A 43 -0.16 -1.12 7.86
N ALA A 44 -1.34 -0.49 7.86
CA ALA A 44 -2.06 -0.12 9.08
C ALA A 44 -3.15 -1.15 9.38
N GLU A 45 -3.36 -1.49 10.65
CA GLU A 45 -4.36 -2.49 11.05
C GLU A 45 -5.79 -2.10 10.62
N HIS A 46 -6.12 -0.83 10.75
CA HIS A 46 -7.44 -0.26 10.42
C HIS A 46 -7.38 0.55 9.12
N ASP A 47 -7.03 -0.14 8.03
CA ASP A 47 -6.91 0.46 6.70
C ASP A 47 -7.60 -0.40 5.65
N VAL A 48 -8.39 0.24 4.79
CA VAL A 48 -9.07 -0.41 3.67
C VAL A 48 -8.09 -0.94 2.61
N LEU A 49 -6.85 -0.43 2.59
CA LEU A 49 -5.79 -0.85 1.66
C LEU A 49 -4.84 -1.90 2.25
N ARG A 50 -5.05 -2.33 3.49
CA ARG A 50 -4.14 -3.25 4.20
C ARG A 50 -3.95 -4.56 3.43
N ASP A 51 -5.06 -5.19 3.06
CA ASP A 51 -5.02 -6.55 2.53
C ASP A 51 -4.36 -6.58 1.15
N GLU A 52 -4.65 -5.62 0.27
CA GLU A 52 -3.99 -5.54 -1.04
C GLU A 52 -2.48 -5.25 -0.92
N GLY A 53 -2.06 -4.42 0.03
CA GLY A 53 -0.64 -4.17 0.32
C GLY A 53 0.09 -5.44 0.78
N GLU A 54 -0.53 -6.22 1.67
CA GLU A 54 0.06 -7.48 2.17
C GLU A 54 0.06 -8.59 1.12
N VAL A 55 -0.97 -8.66 0.27
CA VAL A 55 -0.96 -9.60 -0.87
C VAL A 55 0.17 -9.24 -1.85
N TYR A 56 0.36 -7.96 -2.15
CA TYR A 56 1.45 -7.51 -3.02
C TYR A 56 2.83 -7.86 -2.41
N ALA A 57 3.03 -7.64 -1.10
CA ALA A 57 4.24 -8.08 -0.41
C ALA A 57 4.48 -9.59 -0.56
N GLY A 58 3.42 -10.40 -0.39
CA GLY A 58 3.50 -11.84 -0.61
C GLY A 58 3.85 -12.22 -2.05
N ARG A 59 3.41 -11.45 -3.06
CA ARG A 59 3.80 -11.67 -4.46
C ARG A 59 5.28 -11.37 -4.68
N LEU A 60 5.80 -10.27 -4.15
CA LEU A 60 7.22 -9.92 -4.23
C LEU A 60 8.11 -11.00 -3.59
N GLN A 61 7.74 -11.45 -2.38
CA GLN A 61 8.47 -12.52 -1.69
C GLN A 61 8.48 -13.83 -2.49
N LYS A 62 7.34 -14.21 -3.07
CA LYS A 62 7.24 -15.40 -3.94
C LYS A 62 8.07 -15.29 -5.21
N ALA A 63 8.26 -14.08 -5.74
CA ALA A 63 9.11 -13.81 -6.88
C ALA A 63 10.61 -13.75 -6.53
N GLY A 64 10.98 -13.93 -5.26
CA GLY A 64 12.37 -13.91 -4.79
C GLY A 64 12.89 -12.52 -4.43
N VAL A 65 12.04 -11.49 -4.42
CA VAL A 65 12.42 -10.13 -4.04
C VAL A 65 12.55 -10.03 -2.52
N LEU A 66 13.69 -9.51 -2.03
CA LEU A 66 13.89 -9.23 -0.61
C LEU A 66 12.86 -8.20 -0.14
N THR A 67 11.86 -8.66 0.61
CA THR A 67 10.72 -7.83 1.01
C THR A 67 10.42 -8.00 2.49
N ASP A 68 10.53 -6.89 3.24
CA ASP A 68 10.06 -6.80 4.62
C ASP A 68 8.63 -6.26 4.64
N VAL A 69 7.75 -6.88 5.42
CA VAL A 69 6.34 -6.48 5.56
C VAL A 69 5.98 -6.35 7.02
N ARG A 70 5.45 -5.19 7.40
CA ARG A 70 5.09 -4.89 8.79
C ARG A 70 3.72 -4.25 8.88
N ARG A 71 2.85 -4.88 9.67
CA ARG A 71 1.57 -4.31 10.06
C ARG A 71 1.73 -3.54 11.37
N PHE A 72 1.26 -2.30 11.40
CA PHE A 72 1.21 -1.48 12.61
C PHE A 72 -0.16 -1.57 13.27
N ALA A 73 -0.18 -2.16 14.47
CA ALA A 73 -1.39 -2.33 15.28
C ALA A 73 -1.98 -0.99 15.73
N GLY A 74 -3.32 -0.90 15.76
CA GLY A 74 -4.08 0.28 16.17
C GLY A 74 -3.93 1.52 15.27
N ARG A 75 -3.22 1.41 14.14
CA ARG A 75 -3.00 2.54 13.22
C ARG A 75 -4.04 2.57 12.11
N ILE A 76 -4.28 3.77 11.58
CA ILE A 76 -5.15 4.05 10.44
C ILE A 76 -4.31 4.44 9.22
N HIS A 77 -4.91 4.39 8.03
CA HIS A 77 -4.29 4.93 6.81
C HIS A 77 -3.76 6.37 7.01
N GLY A 78 -2.55 6.63 6.52
CA GLY A 78 -1.89 7.93 6.63
C GLY A 78 -1.13 8.17 7.94
N PHE A 79 -1.13 7.21 8.87
CA PHE A 79 -0.44 7.34 10.16
C PHE A 79 1.02 7.78 10.05
N PHE A 80 1.73 7.32 9.02
CA PHE A 80 3.16 7.60 8.86
C PHE A 80 3.44 9.09 8.66
N SER A 81 2.57 9.81 7.94
CA SER A 81 2.70 11.26 7.72
C SER A 81 2.23 12.09 8.91
N LEU A 82 1.43 11.50 9.81
CA LEU A 82 0.96 12.18 11.03
C LEU A 82 2.02 12.18 12.14
N LEU A 83 3.03 11.30 12.05
CA LEU A 83 4.19 11.26 12.95
C LEU A 83 5.17 12.42 12.75
N THR A 84 5.04 13.19 11.66
CA THR A 84 5.91 14.34 11.37
C THR A 84 5.23 15.67 11.66
N LEU A 85 4.08 15.66 12.34
CA LEU A 85 3.46 16.88 12.83
C LEU A 85 4.27 17.43 14.02
N PRO A 86 4.55 18.74 14.07
CA PRO A 86 5.07 19.37 15.28
C PRO A 86 4.18 18.96 16.47
N ASP A 87 4.81 18.56 17.58
CA ASP A 87 4.19 18.08 18.82
C ASP A 87 3.58 16.65 18.80
N SER A 88 3.88 15.82 17.80
CA SER A 88 3.54 14.39 17.87
C SER A 88 4.53 13.61 18.77
N GLU A 89 4.07 13.21 19.97
CA GLU A 89 4.84 12.40 20.95
C GLU A 89 4.99 10.92 20.53
N LEU A 90 5.52 10.65 19.34
CA LEU A 90 5.81 9.27 18.94
C LEU A 90 7.25 9.17 18.41
N ASP A 91 8.16 9.05 19.37
CA ASP A 91 9.52 8.57 19.14
C ASP A 91 9.47 7.15 18.56
N PHE A 92 10.26 6.93 17.51
CA PHE A 92 10.50 5.60 16.97
C PHE A 92 11.28 4.76 18.00
N GLN A 93 10.57 4.09 18.91
CA GLN A 93 11.10 2.97 19.71
C GLN A 93 10.87 1.63 18.99
#